data_AF-A0A1B7MJM9-F1
#
_entry.id   AF-A0A1B7MJM9-F1
#
_cell.length_a   1.000
_cell.length_b   1.000
_cell.length_c   1.000
_cell.angle_alpha   90.00
_cell.angle_beta   90.00
_cell.angle_gamma   90.00
#
_symmetry.space_group_name_H-M   'P 1'
#
loop_
_entity.id
_entity.type
_entity.pdbx_description
1 polymer ?
#
loop_
_entity_poly.entity_id
_entity_poly.type
_entity_poly.pdbx_seq_one_letter_code
_entity_poly.pdbx_strand_id
1 'polypeptide(L)'
;AQERLKEKGWNNLRPALSVTVRVAIMRAAMDGNLRQEPQASVHYLRRALDLLEWGRSIWENVPKDNRGEIFEDTFVIGVRGMYLKMFSEAYHTDPGLNSKFPLEHLKKEAEDLLKETELAPTLMKEKVDPGFLLSFIQYPAGIAHSYVFCFSTPDFWSAHLALLCRMIGLYHVEMAQYCAKAVFERSLTEPTFRCMSLKKTHTHSNIRASGRLTLANRRVPTCIEEEITASLVVQSQASQ
;
A
#
# COMPACT_ATOMS: atom_id res chain seq x y z
N ALA A 1 -10.09 -10.30 -26.99
CA ALA A 1 -9.03 -10.93 -26.17
C ALA A 1 -9.04 -12.46 -26.27
N GLN A 2 -10.18 -13.12 -26.06
CA GLN A 2 -10.29 -14.58 -26.18
C GLN A 2 -10.01 -15.11 -27.61
N GLU A 3 -10.45 -14.39 -28.64
CA GLU A 3 -10.11 -14.72 -30.04
C GLU A 3 -8.59 -14.69 -30.27
N ARG A 4 -7.94 -13.61 -29.85
CA ARG A 4 -6.47 -13.47 -29.89
C ARG A 4 -5.75 -14.57 -29.10
N LEU A 5 -6.34 -15.06 -28.00
CA LEU A 5 -5.81 -16.21 -27.26
C LEU A 5 -5.85 -17.48 -28.12
N LYS A 6 -6.98 -17.75 -28.78
CA LYS A 6 -7.17 -18.93 -29.65
C LYS A 6 -6.20 -18.91 -30.84
N GLU A 7 -5.96 -17.74 -31.42
CA GLU A 7 -5.12 -17.60 -32.62
C GLU A 7 -3.62 -17.55 -32.33
N LYS A 8 -3.21 -16.79 -31.29
CA LYS A 8 -1.80 -16.41 -31.09
C LYS A 8 -1.21 -16.89 -29.77
N GLY A 9 -2.02 -17.49 -28.90
CA GLY A 9 -1.60 -18.02 -27.60
C GLY A 9 -1.20 -16.96 -26.57
N TRP A 10 -0.76 -17.44 -25.40
CA TRP A 10 -0.44 -16.62 -24.24
C TRP A 10 0.75 -15.68 -24.45
N ASN A 11 1.77 -16.12 -25.19
CA ASN A 11 2.97 -15.30 -25.46
C ASN A 11 2.63 -13.99 -26.17
N ASN A 12 1.53 -13.94 -26.93
CA ASN A 12 1.08 -12.72 -27.58
C ASN A 12 0.05 -11.95 -26.75
N LEU A 13 -0.87 -12.66 -26.08
CA LEU A 13 -1.94 -12.02 -25.32
C LEU A 13 -1.43 -11.37 -24.03
N ARG A 14 -0.61 -12.08 -23.25
CA ARG A 14 -0.09 -11.62 -21.95
C ARG A 14 0.60 -10.24 -22.03
N PRO A 15 1.58 -10.00 -22.93
CA PRO A 15 2.19 -8.68 -23.06
C PRO A 15 1.20 -7.62 -23.55
N ALA A 16 0.27 -7.97 -24.45
CA ALA A 16 -0.72 -7.02 -24.95
C ALA A 16 -1.66 -6.52 -23.82
N LEU A 17 -2.13 -7.42 -22.95
CA LEU A 17 -2.93 -7.06 -21.78
C LEU A 17 -2.12 -6.25 -20.77
N SER A 18 -0.88 -6.67 -20.48
CA SER A 18 0.02 -5.96 -19.57
C SER A 18 0.28 -4.52 -20.01
N VAL A 19 0.58 -4.32 -21.30
CA VAL A 19 0.77 -2.97 -21.87
C VAL A 19 -0.53 -2.17 -21.78
N THR A 20 -1.68 -2.77 -22.11
CA THR A 20 -2.97 -2.07 -22.07
C THR A 20 -3.29 -1.53 -20.67
N VAL A 21 -3.15 -2.37 -19.64
CA VAL A 21 -3.40 -1.98 -18.24
C VAL A 21 -2.40 -0.92 -17.79
N ARG A 22 -1.10 -1.10 -18.05
CA ARG A 22 -0.06 -0.14 -17.67
C ARG A 22 -0.23 1.21 -18.36
N VAL A 23 -0.64 1.22 -19.63
CA VAL A 23 -0.95 2.46 -20.36
C VAL A 23 -2.16 3.17 -19.75
N ALA A 24 -3.20 2.43 -19.34
CA ALA A 24 -4.35 3.03 -18.66
C ALA A 24 -3.94 3.68 -17.32
N ILE A 25 -3.10 3.00 -16.52
CA ILE A 25 -2.57 3.55 -15.26
C ILE A 25 -1.70 4.78 -15.52
N MET A 26 -0.80 4.74 -16.51
CA MET A 26 0.04 5.88 -16.88
C MET A 26 -0.80 7.07 -17.35
N ARG A 27 -1.82 6.85 -18.17
CA ARG A 27 -2.75 7.92 -18.59
C ARG A 27 -3.49 8.51 -17.40
N ALA A 28 -3.99 7.67 -16.49
CA ALA A 28 -4.63 8.15 -15.29
C ALA A 28 -3.68 9.01 -14.43
N ALA A 29 -2.42 8.62 -14.28
CA ALA A 29 -1.44 9.40 -13.53
C ALA A 29 -1.12 10.74 -14.22
N MET A 30 -1.04 10.78 -15.55
CA MET A 30 -0.82 12.00 -16.32
C MET A 30 -2.01 12.95 -16.24
N ASP A 31 -3.22 12.45 -16.50
CA ASP A 31 -4.41 13.31 -16.53
C ASP A 31 -4.74 13.85 -15.13
N GLY A 32 -4.56 13.03 -14.09
CA GLY A 32 -4.91 13.41 -12.71
C GLY A 32 -3.91 14.35 -12.10
N ASN A 33 -2.62 14.02 -12.18
CA ASN A 33 -1.58 14.78 -11.50
C ASN A 33 -1.03 15.93 -12.37
N LEU A 34 -0.78 15.69 -13.66
CA LEU A 34 -0.15 16.70 -14.52
C LEU A 34 -1.18 17.65 -15.14
N ARG A 35 -2.34 17.12 -15.58
CA ARG A 35 -3.40 17.94 -16.18
C ARG A 35 -4.45 18.42 -15.17
N GLN A 36 -4.41 17.93 -13.93
CA GLN A 36 -5.37 18.30 -12.88
C GLN A 36 -6.82 17.96 -13.27
N GLU A 37 -7.00 16.85 -13.99
CA GLU A 37 -8.28 16.30 -14.43
C GLU A 37 -8.57 14.95 -13.73
N PRO A 38 -8.85 14.94 -12.42
CA PRO A 38 -9.02 13.70 -11.66
C PRO A 38 -10.19 12.85 -12.17
N GLN A 39 -11.21 13.47 -12.80
CA GLN A 39 -12.34 12.73 -13.38
C GLN A 39 -11.90 11.83 -14.54
N ALA A 40 -10.96 12.29 -15.37
CA ALA A 40 -10.39 11.50 -16.45
C ALA A 40 -9.58 10.32 -15.88
N SER A 41 -8.82 10.54 -14.80
CA SER A 41 -8.08 9.50 -14.11
C SER A 41 -8.96 8.40 -13.55
N VAL A 42 -10.08 8.79 -12.91
CA VAL A 42 -11.08 7.83 -12.41
C VAL A 42 -11.59 6.95 -13.54
N HIS A 43 -11.89 7.55 -14.70
CA HIS A 43 -12.37 6.79 -15.86
C HIS A 43 -11.32 5.79 -16.39
N TYR A 44 -10.05 6.17 -16.51
CA TYR A 44 -9.00 5.26 -16.96
C TYR A 44 -8.71 4.14 -15.95
N LEU A 45 -8.68 4.45 -14.64
CA LEU A 45 -8.48 3.46 -13.60
C LEU A 45 -9.66 2.51 -13.49
N ARG A 46 -10.90 3.01 -13.61
CA ARG A 46 -12.09 2.16 -13.65
C ARG A 46 -12.02 1.17 -14.80
N ARG A 47 -11.67 1.63 -16.00
CA ARG A 47 -11.51 0.76 -17.17
C ARG A 47 -10.40 -0.28 -16.98
N ALA A 48 -9.31 0.08 -16.29
CA ALA A 48 -8.26 -0.86 -15.93
C ALA A 48 -8.77 -1.92 -14.95
N LEU A 49 -9.48 -1.51 -13.89
CA LEU A 49 -10.09 -2.43 -12.92
C LEU A 49 -11.11 -3.36 -13.58
N ASP A 50 -12.00 -2.84 -14.43
CA ASP A 50 -12.98 -3.67 -15.15
C ASP A 50 -12.29 -4.77 -15.98
N LEU A 51 -11.18 -4.42 -16.66
CA LEU A 51 -10.39 -5.39 -17.43
C LEU A 51 -9.72 -6.44 -16.53
N LEU A 52 -9.23 -6.03 -15.35
CA LEU A 52 -8.59 -6.91 -14.37
C LEU A 52 -9.60 -7.88 -13.73
N GLU A 53 -10.74 -7.36 -13.28
CA GLU A 53 -11.85 -8.15 -12.70
C GLU A 53 -12.40 -9.14 -13.73
N TRP A 54 -12.66 -8.66 -14.95
CA TRP A 54 -13.08 -9.51 -16.07
C TRP A 54 -12.05 -10.60 -16.37
N GLY A 55 -10.77 -10.23 -16.47
CA GLY A 55 -9.70 -11.19 -16.75
C GLY A 55 -9.53 -12.24 -15.65
N ARG A 56 -9.65 -11.84 -14.38
CA ARG A 56 -9.62 -12.76 -13.23
C ARG A 56 -10.78 -13.74 -13.25
N SER A 57 -11.99 -13.30 -13.60
CA SER A 57 -13.16 -14.19 -13.68
C SER A 57 -13.04 -15.24 -14.79
N ILE A 58 -12.43 -14.88 -15.93
CA ILE A 58 -12.32 -15.78 -17.08
C ILE A 58 -11.10 -16.72 -16.96
N TRP A 59 -10.02 -16.25 -16.34
CA TRP A 59 -8.75 -16.96 -16.25
C TRP A 59 -8.41 -17.37 -14.81
N GLU A 60 -9.43 -17.64 -14.00
CA GLU A 60 -9.27 -18.05 -12.60
C GLU A 60 -8.36 -19.28 -12.45
N ASN A 61 -8.55 -20.29 -13.31
CA ASN A 61 -7.83 -21.56 -13.29
C ASN A 61 -6.54 -21.56 -14.13
N VAL A 62 -6.13 -20.41 -14.67
CA VAL A 62 -4.92 -20.31 -15.51
C VAL A 62 -3.72 -20.02 -14.60
N PRO A 63 -2.59 -20.75 -14.73
CA PRO A 63 -1.39 -20.48 -13.96
C PRO A 63 -0.88 -19.05 -14.15
N LYS A 64 -0.30 -18.48 -13.08
CA LYS A 64 0.30 -17.14 -13.05
C LYS A 64 1.22 -16.87 -14.24
N ASP A 65 2.08 -17.82 -14.61
CA ASP A 65 3.04 -17.66 -15.70
C ASP A 65 2.38 -17.39 -17.06
N ASN A 66 1.18 -17.94 -17.28
CA ASN A 66 0.41 -17.76 -18.50
C ASN A 66 -0.45 -16.49 -18.45
N ARG A 67 -1.26 -16.31 -17.39
CA ARG A 67 -2.17 -15.17 -17.27
C ARG A 67 -1.41 -13.84 -17.10
N GLY A 68 -0.27 -13.89 -16.42
CA GLY A 68 0.58 -12.74 -16.12
C GLY A 68 0.28 -12.11 -14.76
N GLU A 69 1.29 -11.39 -14.25
CA GLU A 69 1.29 -10.82 -12.90
C GLU A 69 0.26 -9.70 -12.69
N ILE A 70 -0.24 -9.10 -13.77
CA ILE A 70 -1.24 -8.03 -13.67
C ILE A 70 -2.56 -8.50 -13.05
N PHE A 71 -2.84 -9.80 -13.10
CA PHE A 71 -4.06 -10.40 -12.52
C PHE A 71 -3.88 -10.88 -11.08
N GLU A 72 -2.70 -10.71 -10.50
CA GLU A 72 -2.46 -11.04 -9.09
C GLU A 72 -3.19 -10.05 -8.17
N ASP A 73 -3.63 -10.54 -7.00
CA ASP A 73 -4.40 -9.75 -6.03
C ASP A 73 -3.69 -8.45 -5.65
N THR A 74 -2.38 -8.52 -5.42
CA THR A 74 -1.56 -7.37 -5.02
C THR A 74 -1.51 -6.29 -6.09
N PHE A 75 -1.54 -6.67 -7.36
CA PHE A 75 -1.62 -5.71 -8.46
C PHE A 75 -2.98 -5.01 -8.48
N VAL A 76 -4.07 -5.78 -8.35
CA VAL A 76 -5.45 -5.24 -8.30
C VAL A 76 -5.63 -4.30 -7.12
N ILE A 77 -5.18 -4.70 -5.92
CA ILE A 77 -5.24 -3.88 -4.70
C ILE A 77 -4.50 -2.55 -4.91
N GLY A 78 -3.32 -2.58 -5.53
CA GLY A 78 -2.57 -1.37 -5.86
C GLY A 78 -3.35 -0.43 -6.79
N VAL A 79 -3.96 -0.97 -7.85
CA VAL A 79 -4.77 -0.18 -8.80
C VAL A 79 -6.05 0.36 -8.12
N ARG A 80 -6.70 -0.42 -7.25
CA ARG A 80 -7.89 0.00 -6.50
C ARG A 80 -7.55 1.12 -5.50
N GLY A 81 -6.38 1.05 -4.84
CA GLY A 81 -5.87 2.14 -4.01
C GLY A 81 -5.67 3.44 -4.79
N MET A 82 -5.10 3.37 -6.00
CA MET A 82 -4.98 4.54 -6.89
C MET A 82 -6.36 5.08 -7.30
N TYR A 83 -7.30 4.19 -7.62
CA TYR A 83 -8.66 4.55 -7.99
C TYR A 83 -9.36 5.32 -6.88
N LEU A 84 -9.32 4.84 -5.63
CA LEU A 84 -9.92 5.53 -4.48
C LEU A 84 -9.34 6.94 -4.29
N LYS A 85 -8.02 7.07 -4.40
CA LYS A 85 -7.35 8.38 -4.30
C LYS A 85 -7.88 9.36 -5.34
N MET A 86 -7.88 8.95 -6.61
CA MET A 86 -8.38 9.80 -7.71
C MET A 86 -9.87 10.06 -7.62
N PHE A 87 -10.66 9.10 -7.12
CA PHE A 87 -12.10 9.27 -6.91
C PHE A 87 -12.38 10.32 -5.83
N SER A 88 -11.61 10.29 -4.75
CA SER A 88 -11.67 11.33 -3.71
C SER A 88 -11.30 12.70 -4.29
N GLU A 89 -10.21 12.81 -5.05
CA GLU A 89 -9.83 14.08 -5.71
C GLU A 89 -10.93 14.57 -6.68
N ALA A 90 -11.53 13.67 -7.45
CA ALA A 90 -12.63 14.00 -8.35
C ALA A 90 -13.86 14.53 -7.59
N TYR A 91 -14.21 13.94 -6.45
CA TYR A 91 -15.27 14.49 -5.59
C TYR A 91 -14.95 15.90 -5.10
N HIS A 92 -13.71 16.19 -4.73
CA HIS A 92 -13.32 17.54 -4.28
C HIS A 92 -13.47 18.62 -5.36
N THR A 93 -13.40 18.25 -6.65
CA THR A 93 -13.64 19.18 -7.76
C THR A 93 -15.11 19.52 -7.99
N ASP A 94 -16.02 18.62 -7.59
CA ASP A 94 -17.47 18.77 -7.74
C ASP A 94 -18.19 18.20 -6.51
N PRO A 95 -18.08 18.87 -5.34
CA PRO A 95 -18.64 18.35 -4.10
C PRO A 95 -20.15 18.61 -4.03
N GLY A 96 -20.90 17.64 -3.50
CA GLY A 96 -22.33 17.81 -3.22
C GLY A 96 -23.16 16.54 -3.45
N LEU A 97 -24.44 16.62 -3.09
CA LEU A 97 -25.38 15.50 -3.21
C LEU A 97 -25.61 15.05 -4.67
N ASN A 98 -25.39 15.96 -5.63
CA ASN A 98 -25.52 15.68 -7.07
C ASN A 98 -24.16 15.44 -7.74
N SER A 99 -23.10 15.22 -6.96
CA SER A 99 -21.78 14.92 -7.49
C SER A 99 -21.83 13.65 -8.35
N LYS A 100 -21.08 13.65 -9.46
CA LYS A 100 -20.85 12.42 -10.23
C LYS A 100 -20.03 11.39 -9.46
N PHE A 101 -19.43 11.78 -8.35
CA PHE A 101 -18.55 10.97 -7.51
C PHE A 101 -19.11 10.86 -6.08
N PRO A 102 -20.29 10.23 -5.88
CA PRO A 102 -20.95 10.21 -4.58
C PRO A 102 -20.08 9.55 -3.51
N LEU A 103 -20.12 10.11 -2.30
CA LEU A 103 -19.32 9.66 -1.16
C LEU A 103 -19.68 8.24 -0.70
N GLU A 104 -20.94 7.85 -0.86
CA GLU A 104 -21.42 6.51 -0.56
C GLU A 104 -20.74 5.47 -1.44
N HIS A 105 -20.48 5.80 -2.72
CA HIS A 105 -19.73 4.93 -3.62
C HIS A 105 -18.27 4.83 -3.21
N LEU A 106 -17.65 5.96 -2.86
CA LEU A 106 -16.28 5.99 -2.35
C LEU A 106 -16.12 5.14 -1.08
N LYS A 107 -17.07 5.25 -0.14
CA LYS A 107 -17.10 4.45 1.08
C LYS A 107 -17.16 2.95 0.77
N LYS A 108 -18.08 2.55 -0.12
CA LYS A 108 -18.25 1.16 -0.51
C LYS A 108 -16.97 0.57 -1.13
N GLU A 109 -16.36 1.30 -2.06
CA GLU A 109 -15.11 0.87 -2.70
C GLU A 109 -13.95 0.77 -1.70
N ALA A 110 -13.93 1.63 -0.67
CA ALA A 110 -12.96 1.55 0.42
C ALA A 110 -13.19 0.32 1.31
N GLU A 111 -14.44 0.00 1.66
CA GLU A 111 -14.77 -1.21 2.41
C GLU A 111 -14.40 -2.48 1.63
N ASP A 112 -14.61 -2.47 0.31
CA ASP A 112 -14.23 -3.60 -0.55
C ASP A 112 -12.70 -3.74 -0.66
N LEU A 113 -11.96 -2.62 -0.75
CA LEU A 113 -10.49 -2.64 -0.68
C LEU A 113 -9.98 -3.21 0.66
N LEU A 114 -10.61 -2.87 1.79
CA LEU A 114 -10.21 -3.41 3.10
C LEU A 114 -10.33 -4.94 3.13
N LYS A 115 -11.46 -5.48 2.67
CA LYS A 115 -11.67 -6.93 2.58
C LYS A 115 -10.60 -7.60 1.71
N GLU A 116 -10.25 -6.99 0.57
CA GLU A 116 -9.19 -7.50 -0.30
C GLU A 116 -7.83 -7.50 0.42
N THR A 117 -7.48 -6.43 1.14
CA THR A 117 -6.20 -6.32 1.86
C THR A 117 -6.09 -7.25 3.07
N GLU A 118 -7.20 -7.57 3.74
CA GLU A 118 -7.22 -8.52 4.86
C GLU A 118 -6.98 -9.96 4.40
N LEU A 119 -7.49 -10.31 3.20
CA LEU A 119 -7.31 -11.64 2.62
C LEU A 119 -5.91 -11.82 2.02
N ALA A 120 -5.29 -10.76 1.49
CA ALA A 120 -4.05 -10.87 0.74
C ALA A 120 -2.85 -11.51 1.49
N PRO A 121 -2.59 -11.24 2.79
CA PRO A 121 -1.57 -11.95 3.57
C PRO A 121 -1.69 -13.47 3.55
N THR A 122 -2.91 -14.00 3.54
CA THR A 122 -3.16 -15.44 3.54
C THR A 122 -2.89 -16.10 2.19
N LEU A 123 -2.95 -15.31 1.11
CA LEU A 123 -2.77 -15.78 -0.26
C LEU A 123 -1.29 -15.79 -0.68
N MET A 124 -0.43 -15.03 0.02
CA MET A 124 1.00 -15.01 -0.23
C MET A 124 1.68 -16.21 0.44
N LYS A 125 2.10 -17.18 -0.39
CA LYS A 125 2.74 -18.43 0.08
C LYS A 125 4.21 -18.29 0.46
N GLU A 126 4.85 -17.18 0.07
CA GLU A 126 6.28 -16.97 0.19
C GLU A 126 6.63 -15.82 1.15
N LYS A 127 7.87 -15.82 1.64
CA LYS A 127 8.38 -14.71 2.46
C LYS A 127 8.55 -13.48 1.58
N VAL A 128 7.61 -12.55 1.69
CA VAL A 128 7.58 -11.31 0.91
C VAL A 128 8.45 -10.24 1.55
N ASP A 129 9.09 -9.42 0.73
CA ASP A 129 9.85 -8.25 1.17
C ASP A 129 8.96 -7.25 1.92
N PRO A 130 9.42 -6.66 3.05
CA PRO A 130 8.63 -5.67 3.79
C PRO A 130 8.18 -4.47 2.95
N GLY A 131 9.00 -4.01 2.00
CA GLY A 131 8.65 -2.90 1.12
C GLY A 131 7.49 -3.25 0.19
N PHE A 132 7.42 -4.49 -0.28
CA PHE A 132 6.30 -4.98 -1.06
C PHE A 132 5.02 -5.08 -0.23
N LEU A 133 5.09 -5.61 1.00
CA LEU A 133 3.95 -5.66 1.92
C LEU A 133 3.38 -4.27 2.22
N LEU A 134 4.27 -3.31 2.51
CA LEU A 134 3.90 -1.92 2.75
C LEU A 134 3.18 -1.33 1.54
N SER A 135 3.76 -1.49 0.35
CA SER A 135 3.29 -0.87 -0.88
C SER A 135 1.94 -1.40 -1.35
N PHE A 136 1.74 -2.72 -1.26
CA PHE A 136 0.57 -3.37 -1.86
C PHE A 136 -0.48 -3.82 -0.86
N ILE A 137 -0.19 -3.86 0.44
CA ILE A 137 -1.17 -4.27 1.46
C ILE A 137 -1.42 -3.12 2.44
N GLN A 138 -0.39 -2.66 3.15
CA GLN A 138 -0.59 -1.74 4.29
C GLN A 138 -0.96 -0.32 3.86
N TYR A 139 -0.32 0.25 2.84
CA TYR A 139 -0.68 1.59 2.35
C TYR A 139 -2.09 1.63 1.72
N PRO A 140 -2.48 0.70 0.83
CA PRO A 140 -3.86 0.63 0.35
C PRO A 140 -4.88 0.45 1.47
N ALA A 141 -4.60 -0.40 2.47
CA ALA A 141 -5.45 -0.56 3.65
C ALA A 141 -5.57 0.73 4.46
N GLY A 142 -4.46 1.44 4.68
CA GLY A 142 -4.45 2.73 5.37
C GLY A 142 -5.27 3.81 4.65
N ILE A 143 -5.18 3.85 3.31
CA ILE A 143 -6.02 4.73 2.48
C ILE A 143 -7.50 4.35 2.62
N ALA A 144 -7.83 3.06 2.57
CA ALA A 144 -9.20 2.61 2.70
C ALA A 144 -9.79 2.92 4.09
N HIS A 145 -9.02 2.70 5.15
CA HIS A 145 -9.41 3.05 6.51
C HIS A 145 -9.68 4.54 6.69
N SER A 146 -8.88 5.42 6.08
CA SER A 146 -9.09 6.86 6.21
C SER A 146 -10.43 7.29 5.61
N TYR A 147 -10.82 6.71 4.47
CA TYR A 147 -12.12 6.96 3.86
C TYR A 147 -13.27 6.37 4.69
N VAL A 148 -13.20 5.11 5.11
CA VAL A 148 -14.27 4.49 5.92
C VAL A 148 -14.49 5.23 7.25
N PHE A 149 -13.40 5.65 7.90
CA PHE A 149 -13.46 6.42 9.15
C PHE A 149 -14.12 7.78 8.96
N CYS A 150 -13.78 8.49 7.88
CA CYS A 150 -14.36 9.78 7.54
C CYS A 150 -15.89 9.71 7.42
N PHE A 151 -16.45 8.60 6.93
CA PHE A 151 -17.91 8.43 6.77
C PHE A 151 -18.63 7.82 7.97
N SER A 152 -17.91 7.28 8.96
CA SER A 152 -18.52 6.55 10.09
C SER A 152 -18.72 7.40 11.34
N THR A 153 -18.16 8.61 11.38
CA THR A 153 -18.24 9.51 12.55
C THR A 153 -18.83 10.87 12.17
N PRO A 154 -20.13 10.97 11.81
CA PRO A 154 -20.75 12.25 11.47
C PRO A 154 -20.67 13.27 12.63
N ASP A 155 -20.68 12.80 13.88
CA ASP A 155 -20.73 13.66 15.07
C ASP A 155 -19.35 14.20 15.52
N PHE A 156 -18.24 13.55 15.14
CA PHE A 156 -16.89 13.95 15.56
C PHE A 156 -16.32 15.13 14.75
N TRP A 157 -16.88 15.40 13.58
CA TRP A 157 -16.32 16.34 12.58
C TRP A 157 -17.05 17.68 12.47
N SER A 158 -18.03 17.96 13.32
CA SER A 158 -19.03 19.02 13.11
C SER A 158 -18.58 20.48 13.34
N ALA A 159 -17.32 20.79 13.67
CA ALA A 159 -16.90 22.21 13.67
C ALA A 159 -15.40 22.46 13.45
N HIS A 160 -14.51 21.78 14.18
CA HIS A 160 -13.10 22.20 14.21
C HIS A 160 -12.25 21.60 13.08
N LEU A 161 -12.53 20.39 12.62
CA LEU A 161 -11.74 19.76 11.56
C LEU A 161 -12.23 20.06 10.14
N ALA A 162 -13.46 20.52 9.92
CA ALA A 162 -13.90 20.95 8.57
C ALA A 162 -13.09 22.16 8.07
N LEU A 163 -12.66 23.03 9.00
CA LEU A 163 -11.74 24.15 8.73
C LEU A 163 -10.30 23.67 8.51
N LEU A 164 -9.85 22.67 9.27
CA LEU A 164 -8.52 22.08 9.08
C LEU A 164 -8.44 21.27 7.78
N CYS A 165 -9.43 20.44 7.42
CA CYS A 165 -9.45 19.71 6.15
C CYS A 165 -9.54 20.63 4.93
N ARG A 166 -10.21 21.79 5.01
CA ARG A 166 -10.16 22.81 3.95
C ARG A 166 -8.78 23.48 3.84
N MET A 167 -8.04 23.63 4.95
CA MET A 167 -6.68 24.17 4.93
C MET A 167 -5.60 23.12 4.60
N ILE A 168 -5.86 21.84 4.84
CA ILE A 168 -4.90 20.73 4.73
C ILE A 168 -4.99 20.02 3.36
N GLY A 169 -5.51 20.68 2.31
CA GLY A 169 -5.50 20.20 0.92
C GLY A 169 -4.12 19.88 0.31
N LEU A 170 -3.06 19.84 1.13
CA LEU A 170 -1.66 19.57 0.77
C LEU A 170 -0.98 18.44 1.57
N TYR A 171 -1.61 17.80 2.57
CA TYR A 171 -0.95 16.75 3.40
C TYR A 171 -1.59 15.36 3.32
N HIS A 172 -2.06 14.96 2.14
CA HIS A 172 -2.66 13.64 1.94
C HIS A 172 -1.64 12.47 2.10
N VAL A 173 -0.33 12.75 2.07
CA VAL A 173 0.73 11.75 2.26
C VAL A 173 1.06 11.54 3.75
N GLU A 174 1.11 12.62 4.56
CA GLU A 174 1.49 12.50 5.98
C GLU A 174 0.38 11.88 6.83
N MET A 175 -0.90 12.16 6.55
CA MET A 175 -2.00 11.54 7.30
C MET A 175 -2.13 10.04 7.00
N ALA A 176 -1.91 9.64 5.74
CA ALA A 176 -1.83 8.23 5.39
C ALA A 176 -0.65 7.54 6.08
N GLN A 177 0.51 8.22 6.21
CA GLN A 177 1.64 7.73 6.99
C GLN A 177 1.33 7.65 8.50
N TYR A 178 0.57 8.61 9.05
CA TYR A 178 0.19 8.61 10.47
C TYR A 178 -0.80 7.48 10.78
N CYS A 179 -1.81 7.28 9.93
CA CYS A 179 -2.73 6.15 10.03
C CYS A 179 -2.01 4.81 9.79
N ALA A 180 -1.11 4.72 8.80
CA ALA A 180 -0.30 3.52 8.57
C ALA A 180 0.61 3.21 9.77
N LYS A 181 1.20 4.24 10.40
CA LYS A 181 1.99 4.10 11.62
C LYS A 181 1.14 3.63 12.80
N ALA A 182 -0.05 4.21 12.99
CA ALA A 182 -0.97 3.79 14.06
C ALA A 182 -1.49 2.35 13.85
N VAL A 183 -1.76 1.94 12.61
CA VAL A 183 -2.13 0.55 12.26
C VAL A 183 -0.94 -0.39 12.46
N PHE A 184 0.26 -0.01 12.03
CA PHE A 184 1.50 -0.77 12.22
C PHE A 184 1.85 -0.97 13.70
N GLU A 185 1.74 0.08 14.52
CA GLU A 185 1.94 0.01 15.97
C GLU A 185 0.89 -0.90 16.64
N ARG A 186 -0.33 -0.96 16.09
CA ARG A 186 -1.37 -1.88 16.56
C ARG A 186 -1.09 -3.34 16.15
N SER A 187 -0.57 -3.57 14.94
CA SER A 187 -0.15 -4.92 14.50
C SER A 187 1.05 -5.46 15.28
N LEU A 188 1.94 -4.59 15.79
CA LEU A 188 3.06 -4.99 16.64
C LEU A 188 2.67 -5.34 18.08
N THR A 189 1.46 -4.97 18.52
CA THR A 189 0.96 -5.27 19.87
C THR A 189 0.14 -6.57 19.94
N GLU A 190 -0.13 -7.22 18.81
CA GLU A 190 -0.74 -8.55 18.78
C GLU A 190 0.28 -9.66 19.15
N PRO A 191 -0.05 -10.56 20.11
CA PRO A 191 0.92 -11.52 20.68
C PRO A 191 1.36 -12.66 19.75
N THR A 192 0.87 -12.72 18.51
CA THR A 192 1.13 -13.82 17.56
C THR A 192 2.51 -13.74 16.87
N PHE A 193 3.18 -12.58 16.88
CA PHE A 193 4.49 -12.42 16.21
C PHE A 193 5.72 -12.60 17.13
N ARG A 194 5.54 -12.98 18.39
CA ARG A 194 6.65 -13.08 19.37
C ARG A 194 7.52 -14.35 19.26
N CYS A 195 7.33 -15.19 18.25
CA CYS A 195 8.04 -16.46 18.11
C CYS A 195 8.93 -16.57 16.87
N MET A 196 9.80 -15.58 16.62
CA MET A 196 11.03 -15.82 15.87
C MET A 196 12.19 -15.05 16.49
N SER A 197 12.71 -15.55 17.61
CA SER A 197 14.01 -15.13 18.13
C SER A 197 14.92 -16.34 18.30
N LEU A 198 15.93 -16.38 17.44
CA LEU A 198 17.26 -16.98 17.61
C LEU A 198 17.37 -18.38 18.22
N LYS A 199 17.50 -19.39 17.36
CA LYS A 199 18.38 -20.55 17.64
C LYS A 199 19.81 -20.17 17.23
N LYS A 200 20.62 -19.71 18.18
CA LYS A 200 22.08 -19.69 18.05
C LYS A 200 22.61 -21.08 18.37
N THR A 201 23.31 -21.67 17.41
CA THR A 201 24.12 -22.88 17.53
C THR A 201 25.25 -22.65 18.52
N HIS A 202 25.33 -23.48 19.57
CA HIS A 202 26.48 -23.53 20.49
C HIS A 202 27.57 -24.42 19.91
N THR A 203 28.73 -23.83 19.59
CA THR A 203 30.01 -24.52 19.48
C THR A 203 30.79 -24.38 20.77
N HIS A 204 31.36 -25.50 21.22
CA HIS A 204 32.22 -25.68 22.38
C HIS A 204 33.53 -24.86 22.30
N SER A 205 33.91 -24.22 23.42
CA SER A 205 35.29 -24.31 23.93
C SER A 205 35.39 -23.86 25.40
N ASN A 206 36.12 -24.65 26.16
CA ASN A 206 36.55 -24.44 27.54
C ASN A 206 37.51 -23.25 27.65
N ILE A 207 37.49 -22.51 28.77
CA ILE A 207 38.66 -22.10 29.56
C ILE A 207 38.21 -21.70 30.97
N ARG A 208 39.09 -21.99 31.93
CA ARG A 208 38.92 -22.04 33.38
C ARG A 208 39.47 -20.76 34.04
N ALA A 209 38.87 -20.43 35.19
CA ALA A 209 39.49 -19.85 36.39
C ALA A 209 39.49 -18.31 36.61
N SER A 210 38.84 -17.98 37.74
CA SER A 210 39.30 -17.12 38.84
C SER A 210 39.31 -15.59 38.68
N GLY A 211 38.57 -14.91 39.59
CA GLY A 211 38.90 -13.53 39.93
C GLY A 211 37.74 -12.64 40.39
N ARG A 212 37.44 -12.72 41.70
CA ARG A 212 37.21 -11.58 42.62
C ARG A 212 36.10 -10.55 42.26
N LEU A 213 35.04 -10.62 43.06
CA LEU A 213 33.98 -9.61 43.23
C LEU A 213 34.54 -8.26 43.70
N THR A 214 34.19 -7.18 42.99
CA THR A 214 34.05 -5.83 43.54
C THR A 214 32.84 -5.13 42.91
N LEU A 215 31.94 -4.67 43.78
CA LEU A 215 30.80 -3.81 43.46
C LEU A 215 31.28 -2.44 42.98
N ALA A 216 30.84 -2.01 41.80
CA ALA A 216 30.78 -0.59 41.45
C ALA A 216 29.76 -0.32 40.34
N ASN A 217 28.85 0.60 40.65
CA ASN A 217 28.14 1.51 39.75
C ASN A 217 27.36 0.95 38.54
N ARG A 218 26.03 0.94 38.68
CA ARG A 218 25.08 0.94 37.57
C ARG A 218 25.31 2.18 36.70
N ARG A 219 25.87 1.99 35.50
CA ARG A 219 25.59 2.85 34.35
C ARG A 219 24.74 2.07 33.37
N VAL A 220 23.59 2.64 33.04
CA VAL A 220 22.74 2.25 31.93
C VAL A 220 23.51 2.56 30.65
N PRO A 221 23.72 1.61 29.73
CA PRO A 221 24.23 1.94 28.41
C PRO A 221 23.09 2.52 27.56
N THR A 222 23.17 3.82 27.29
CA THR A 222 22.54 4.47 26.15
C THR A 222 23.26 4.03 24.88
N CYS A 223 22.66 3.13 24.11
CA CYS A 223 23.07 2.82 22.75
C CYS A 223 21.81 2.85 21.87
N ILE A 224 21.74 3.87 21.01
CA ILE A 224 21.18 3.95 19.64
C ILE A 224 20.86 5.44 19.41
N GLU A 225 21.91 6.23 19.16
CA GLU A 225 21.80 7.56 18.53
C GLU A 225 22.99 7.85 17.59
N GLU A 226 23.67 6.82 17.08
CA GLU A 226 24.77 6.98 16.13
C GLU A 226 24.61 6.08 14.89
N GLU A 227 23.48 6.18 14.20
CA GLU A 227 23.38 5.66 12.82
C GLU A 227 22.51 6.54 11.90
N ILE A 228 22.50 7.85 12.14
CA ILE A 228 21.86 8.84 11.23
C ILE A 228 22.90 9.75 10.55
N THR A 229 24.18 9.73 10.96
CA THR A 229 25.22 10.62 10.41
C THR A 229 26.14 9.98 9.37
N ALA A 230 25.77 8.82 8.80
CA ALA A 230 26.57 8.15 7.75
C ALA A 230 25.95 8.21 6.34
N SER A 231 24.69 8.63 6.18
CA SER A 231 24.05 8.73 4.85
C SER A 231 24.07 10.13 4.23
N LEU A 232 24.53 11.16 4.95
CA LEU A 232 24.58 12.55 4.46
C LEU A 232 25.95 13.00 3.93
N VAL A 233 26.98 12.13 3.93
CA VAL A 233 28.32 12.48 3.40
C VAL A 233 28.58 11.92 1.99
N VAL A 234 27.77 11.00 1.49
CA VAL A 234 27.98 10.39 0.16
C VAL A 234 27.35 11.18 -1.00
N GLN A 235 26.46 12.16 -0.74
CA GLN A 235 25.85 12.99 -1.79
C GLN A 235 26.60 14.29 -2.11
N SER A 236 27.73 14.60 -1.47
CA SER A 236 28.50 15.83 -1.71
C SER A 236 29.73 15.66 -2.63
N GLN A 237 29.95 14.49 -3.24
CA GLN A 237 31.12 14.26 -4.13
C GLN A 237 30.77 13.80 -5.55
N ALA A 238 29.52 13.97 -6.00
CA ALA A 238 29.11 13.67 -7.38
C ALA A 238 28.82 14.92 -8.23
N SER A 239 29.49 16.04 -7.91
CA SER A 239 29.45 17.26 -8.71
C SER A 239 30.76 18.04 -8.58
N GLN A 240 31.82 17.49 -9.17
CA GLN A 240 33.03 18.17 -9.64
C GLN A 240 33.69 17.32 -10.72
#